data_AF-A0A0N4VSP3-F1
#
_entry.id   AF-A0A0N4VSP3-F1
#
_cell.length_a   1.000
_cell.length_b   1.000
_cell.length_c   1.000
_cell.angle_alpha   90.00
_cell.angle_beta   90.00
_cell.angle_gamma   90.00
#
_symmetry.space_group_name_H-M   'P 1'
#
loop_
_entity.id
_entity.type
_entity.pdbx_description
1 polymer ?
#
loop_
_entity_poly.entity_id
_entity_poly.type
_entity_poly.pdbx_seq_one_letter_code
_entity_poly.pdbx_strand_id
1 'polypeptide(L)'
;MSKDAITVGFSVKLWKPDKKLTFKSILHEALVERCGMTTQKDEINEACRQVEQLFGGRTDAARRCLEVVAQRTAVSSEKYANVVLCSDSLVAAVAQLLLAGLAPAVPIENIYSASKAGREAVLDRIQNRFGKKCSYVVITSSAETNNLARKESIPVWPIVTTDDFEKLYTAQSNYLLGSL
;
A
#
# COMPACT_ATOMS: atom_id res chain seq x y z
N MET A 1 2.72 25.25 13.05
CA MET A 1 3.35 23.96 13.43
C MET A 1 3.17 23.02 12.26
N SER A 2 4.26 22.56 11.63
CA SER A 2 4.18 21.73 10.42
C SER A 2 3.62 20.34 10.77
N LYS A 3 2.58 19.90 10.06
CA LYS A 3 2.00 18.56 10.19
C LYS A 3 2.37 17.72 8.96
N ASP A 4 3.65 17.41 8.86
CA ASP A 4 4.14 16.51 7.82
C ASP A 4 3.85 15.05 8.25
N ALA A 5 2.70 14.53 7.84
CA ALA A 5 2.29 13.14 8.11
C ALA A 5 2.63 12.23 6.92
N ILE A 6 3.58 11.33 7.11
CA ILE A 6 4.07 10.41 6.07
C ILE A 6 3.71 8.98 6.47
N THR A 7 2.86 8.34 5.65
CA THR A 7 2.35 7.00 5.90
C THR A 7 3.32 5.98 5.33
N VAL A 8 4.09 5.28 6.18
CA VAL A 8 5.17 4.39 5.73
C VAL A 8 4.86 2.93 5.97
N GLY A 9 4.69 2.21 4.87
CA GLY A 9 4.82 0.76 4.84
C GLY A 9 3.52 0.06 5.15
N PHE A 10 2.67 -0.08 4.12
CA PHE A 10 1.80 -1.25 4.04
C PHE A 10 2.66 -2.48 3.75
N SER A 11 2.66 -3.45 4.66
CA SER A 11 3.02 -4.85 4.35
C SER A 11 1.74 -5.66 4.47
N VAL A 12 1.01 -5.74 3.35
CA VAL A 12 -0.30 -6.41 3.26
C VAL A 12 -0.23 -7.47 2.17
N LYS A 13 -0.08 -8.71 2.65
CA LYS A 13 -0.71 -9.87 2.01
C LYS A 13 -2.25 -9.66 2.13
N LEU A 14 -3.08 -10.10 1.16
CA LEU A 14 -4.55 -10.47 1.24
C LEU A 14 -5.64 -9.67 0.40
N TRP A 15 -6.83 -10.33 0.11
CA TRP A 15 -7.87 -10.37 -1.04
C TRP A 15 -8.85 -9.18 -1.28
N LYS A 16 -9.22 -8.78 -2.52
CA LYS A 16 -10.23 -7.72 -2.85
C LYS A 16 -11.71 -7.99 -2.44
N PRO A 17 -12.52 -7.03 -1.99
CA PRO A 17 -13.98 -7.09 -2.04
C PRO A 17 -14.59 -6.76 -3.43
N ASP A 18 -15.93 -6.79 -3.46
CA ASP A 18 -16.86 -6.25 -4.47
C ASP A 18 -17.46 -4.93 -3.92
N LYS A 19 -18.09 -3.97 -4.61
CA LYS A 19 -18.40 -3.60 -6.03
C LYS A 19 -18.83 -2.10 -5.93
N LYS A 20 -18.70 -1.20 -6.91
CA LYS A 20 -18.93 -1.27 -8.37
C LYS A 20 -18.31 -0.02 -9.04
N LEU A 21 -17.70 -0.18 -10.22
CA LEU A 21 -17.50 0.85 -11.29
C LEU A 21 -16.59 2.07 -10.96
N THR A 22 -15.57 2.46 -11.75
CA THR A 22 -14.88 1.80 -12.89
C THR A 22 -13.46 2.39 -13.06
N PHE A 23 -12.44 1.78 -12.45
CA PHE A 23 -11.02 1.99 -12.83
C PHE A 23 -10.25 0.65 -12.89
N LYS A 24 -10.98 -0.48 -12.94
CA LYS A 24 -10.48 -1.85 -12.79
C LYS A 24 -10.06 -2.50 -14.12
N SER A 25 -10.55 -2.03 -15.27
CA SER A 25 -10.28 -2.67 -16.58
C SER A 25 -9.06 -2.08 -17.30
N ILE A 26 -8.95 -0.75 -17.40
CA ILE A 26 -7.99 -0.06 -18.27
C ILE A 26 -6.53 -0.47 -18.00
N LEU A 27 -6.12 -0.62 -16.73
CA LEU A 27 -4.73 -0.99 -16.42
C LEU A 27 -4.43 -2.48 -16.62
N HIS A 28 -5.35 -3.38 -16.28
CA HIS A 28 -5.09 -4.82 -16.40
C HIS A 28 -5.16 -5.27 -17.86
N GLU A 29 -6.18 -4.83 -18.61
CA GLU A 29 -6.33 -5.16 -20.02
C GLU A 29 -5.18 -4.58 -20.85
N ALA A 30 -4.87 -3.29 -20.69
CA ALA A 30 -3.79 -2.66 -21.46
C ALA A 30 -2.40 -3.19 -21.09
N LEU A 31 -2.15 -3.64 -19.84
CA LEU A 31 -0.88 -4.29 -19.51
C LEU A 31 -0.79 -5.70 -20.09
N VAL A 32 -1.84 -6.52 -19.98
CA VAL A 32 -1.89 -7.86 -20.58
C VAL A 32 -1.72 -7.78 -22.10
N GLU A 33 -2.37 -6.82 -22.75
CA GLU A 33 -2.23 -6.54 -24.18
C GLU A 33 -0.81 -6.07 -24.55
N ARG A 34 -0.24 -5.11 -23.80
CA ARG A 34 1.14 -4.62 -24.03
C ARG A 34 2.23 -5.65 -23.74
N CYS A 35 1.96 -6.62 -22.87
CA CYS A 35 2.85 -7.76 -22.60
C CYS A 35 2.67 -8.92 -23.61
N GLY A 36 1.75 -8.80 -24.58
CA GLY A 36 1.48 -9.85 -25.58
C GLY A 36 0.76 -11.08 -25.00
N MET A 37 0.16 -10.96 -23.80
CA MET A 37 -0.48 -12.06 -23.08
C MET A 37 -2.01 -12.12 -23.32
N THR A 38 -2.47 -11.63 -24.47
CA THR A 38 -3.90 -11.52 -24.79
C THR A 38 -4.63 -12.85 -24.78
N THR A 39 -3.95 -13.94 -25.10
CA THR A 39 -4.52 -15.30 -25.06
C THR A 39 -4.67 -15.86 -23.65
N GLN A 40 -3.82 -15.44 -22.69
CA GLN A 40 -3.96 -15.80 -21.27
C GLN A 40 -4.83 -14.80 -20.49
N LYS A 41 -5.41 -13.78 -21.13
CA LYS A 41 -6.18 -12.70 -20.48
C LYS A 41 -7.25 -13.23 -19.52
N ASP A 42 -8.03 -14.20 -19.96
CA ASP A 42 -9.12 -14.78 -19.15
C ASP A 42 -8.59 -15.67 -18.01
N GLU A 43 -7.50 -16.41 -18.24
CA GLU A 43 -6.83 -17.20 -17.21
C GLU A 43 -6.24 -16.32 -16.10
N ILE A 44 -5.57 -15.22 -16.46
CA ILE A 44 -5.00 -14.26 -15.49
C ILE A 44 -6.13 -13.56 -14.74
N ASN A 45 -7.19 -13.14 -15.43
CA ASN A 45 -8.36 -12.51 -14.80
C ASN A 45 -9.05 -13.46 -13.81
N GLU A 46 -9.21 -14.73 -14.16
CA GLU A 46 -9.80 -15.74 -13.28
C GLU A 46 -8.87 -16.10 -12.11
N ALA A 47 -7.56 -16.21 -12.34
CA ALA A 47 -6.57 -16.40 -11.27
C ALA A 47 -6.58 -15.22 -10.29
N CYS A 48 -6.62 -13.97 -10.78
CA CYS A 48 -6.84 -12.79 -9.96
C CYS A 48 -8.18 -12.87 -9.21
N ARG A 49 -9.26 -13.31 -9.85
CA ARG A 49 -10.58 -13.48 -9.21
C ARG A 49 -10.58 -14.54 -8.10
N GLN A 50 -9.78 -15.61 -8.22
CA GLN A 50 -9.63 -16.65 -7.19
C GLN A 50 -8.71 -16.20 -6.04
N VAL A 51 -7.61 -15.52 -6.36
CA VAL A 51 -6.83 -14.69 -5.42
C VAL A 51 -7.70 -13.62 -4.75
N GLU A 52 -8.89 -13.36 -5.31
CA GLU A 52 -9.95 -12.49 -4.81
C GLU A 52 -11.22 -13.21 -4.33
N GLN A 53 -11.08 -14.48 -3.93
CA GLN A 53 -12.03 -15.14 -3.01
C GLN A 53 -11.35 -15.70 -1.74
N LEU A 54 -10.00 -15.79 -1.70
CA LEU A 54 -9.28 -16.52 -0.65
C LEU A 54 -8.96 -15.74 0.65
N PHE A 55 -8.43 -14.52 0.54
CA PHE A 55 -7.60 -13.97 1.62
C PHE A 55 -8.23 -12.87 2.59
N GLY A 56 -9.31 -12.13 2.27
CA GLY A 56 -10.25 -11.53 3.25
C GLY A 56 -11.11 -10.27 2.93
N GLY A 57 -11.32 -9.78 1.69
CA GLY A 57 -11.92 -8.42 1.45
C GLY A 57 -10.97 -7.26 1.81
N ARG A 58 -9.72 -7.60 2.09
CA ARG A 58 -8.61 -6.77 2.55
C ARG A 58 -7.96 -5.91 1.46
N THR A 59 -7.94 -6.31 0.18
CA THR A 59 -7.23 -5.54 -0.87
C THR A 59 -7.91 -4.21 -1.16
N ASP A 60 -9.23 -4.12 -1.34
CA ASP A 60 -9.86 -2.81 -1.61
C ASP A 60 -10.13 -2.03 -0.32
N ALA A 61 -10.15 -2.69 0.84
CA ALA A 61 -10.06 -1.98 2.12
C ALA A 61 -8.69 -1.28 2.24
N ALA A 62 -7.60 -1.98 1.93
CA ALA A 62 -6.27 -1.40 1.80
C ALA A 62 -6.19 -0.37 0.65
N ARG A 63 -6.84 -0.61 -0.50
CA ARG A 63 -6.89 0.34 -1.62
C ARG A 63 -7.55 1.65 -1.18
N ARG A 64 -8.70 1.61 -0.50
CA ARG A 64 -9.34 2.82 0.05
C ARG A 64 -8.42 3.57 1.02
N CYS A 65 -7.68 2.86 1.87
CA CYS A 65 -6.70 3.48 2.78
C CYS A 65 -5.52 4.13 2.04
N LEU A 66 -5.11 3.60 0.89
CA LEU A 66 -4.08 4.19 0.03
C LEU A 66 -4.63 5.35 -0.81
N GLU A 67 -5.83 5.19 -1.38
CA GLU A 67 -6.52 6.18 -2.21
C GLU A 67 -6.86 7.44 -1.44
N VAL A 68 -7.35 7.34 -0.19
CA VAL A 68 -7.64 8.55 0.61
C VAL A 68 -6.38 9.37 0.86
N VAL A 69 -5.23 8.72 1.11
CA VAL A 69 -3.92 9.40 1.24
C VAL A 69 -3.55 10.08 -0.08
N ALA A 70 -3.61 9.37 -1.21
CA ALA A 70 -3.28 9.93 -2.52
C ALA A 70 -4.20 11.11 -2.92
N GLN A 71 -5.50 11.00 -2.65
CA GLN A 71 -6.48 12.07 -2.86
C GLN A 71 -6.18 13.28 -1.99
N ARG A 72 -5.84 13.11 -0.71
CA ARG A 72 -5.47 14.23 0.16
C ARG A 72 -4.20 14.94 -0.30
N THR A 73 -3.18 14.21 -0.75
CA THR A 73 -1.95 14.80 -1.31
C THR A 73 -2.20 15.64 -2.57
N ALA A 74 -3.26 15.35 -3.32
CA ALA A 74 -3.62 16.11 -4.52
C ALA A 74 -4.33 17.44 -4.23
N VAL A 75 -4.91 17.63 -3.04
CA VAL A 75 -5.74 18.81 -2.69
C VAL A 75 -5.22 19.61 -1.48
N SER A 76 -4.41 19.01 -0.61
CA SER A 76 -3.86 19.66 0.58
C SER A 76 -2.53 20.36 0.30
N SER A 77 -2.22 21.40 1.08
CA SER A 77 -0.87 21.96 1.16
C SER A 77 0.08 21.09 2.00
N GLU A 78 -0.46 20.21 2.86
CA GLU A 78 0.29 19.18 3.59
C GLU A 78 0.61 18.00 2.66
N LYS A 79 1.84 17.51 2.72
CA LYS A 79 2.32 16.41 1.86
C LYS A 79 2.24 15.08 2.56
N TYR A 80 1.26 14.26 2.18
CA TYR A 80 1.20 12.85 2.54
C TYR A 80 1.83 12.00 1.45
N ALA A 81 2.36 10.84 1.82
CA ALA A 81 2.87 9.85 0.87
C ALA A 81 2.51 8.45 1.34
N ASN A 82 2.19 7.58 0.37
CA ASN A 82 2.19 6.14 0.55
C ASN A 82 3.60 5.60 0.23
N VAL A 83 4.14 4.77 1.12
CA VAL A 83 5.40 4.04 0.92
C VAL A 83 5.16 2.56 1.18
N VAL A 84 5.78 1.68 0.39
CA VAL A 84 5.68 0.22 0.54
C VAL A 84 7.03 -0.36 0.92
N LEU A 85 7.03 -1.23 1.93
CA LEU A 85 8.19 -2.01 2.37
C LEU A 85 7.88 -3.51 2.20
N CYS A 86 8.52 -4.16 1.24
CA CYS A 86 8.33 -5.57 0.91
C CYS A 86 9.55 -6.43 1.26
N SER A 87 9.34 -7.74 1.42
CA SER A 87 10.44 -8.71 1.59
C SER A 87 10.85 -9.36 0.26
N ASP A 88 9.94 -9.36 -0.71
CA ASP A 88 10.12 -9.85 -2.07
C ASP A 88 11.09 -8.97 -2.88
N SER A 89 11.57 -9.47 -4.03
CA SER A 89 12.33 -8.67 -4.98
C SER A 89 11.49 -7.49 -5.50
N LEU A 90 12.13 -6.38 -5.86
CA LEU A 90 11.41 -5.17 -6.30
C LEU A 90 10.47 -5.45 -7.50
N VAL A 91 10.91 -6.25 -8.46
CA VAL A 91 10.11 -6.65 -9.63
C VAL A 91 8.87 -7.43 -9.21
N ALA A 92 9.01 -8.41 -8.31
CA ALA A 92 7.89 -9.21 -7.81
C ALA A 92 6.90 -8.34 -7.01
N ALA A 93 7.38 -7.42 -6.18
CA ALA A 93 6.54 -6.52 -5.40
C ALA A 93 5.74 -5.54 -6.28
N VAL A 94 6.37 -4.96 -7.31
CA VAL A 94 5.69 -4.10 -8.29
C VAL A 94 4.63 -4.90 -9.06
N ALA A 95 4.94 -6.12 -9.51
CA ALA A 95 3.97 -6.99 -10.17
C ALA A 95 2.77 -7.33 -9.27
N GLN A 96 2.99 -7.66 -8.00
CA GLN A 96 1.93 -7.89 -7.02
C GLN A 96 1.03 -6.66 -6.83
N LEU A 97 1.61 -5.45 -6.73
CA LEU A 97 0.86 -4.20 -6.60
C LEU A 97 0.05 -3.86 -7.86
N LEU A 98 0.54 -4.20 -9.05
CA LEU A 98 -0.18 -4.05 -10.32
C LEU A 98 -1.37 -5.02 -10.40
N LEU A 99 -1.15 -6.32 -10.14
CA LEU A 99 -2.20 -7.35 -10.17
C LEU A 99 -3.29 -7.11 -9.10
N ALA A 100 -2.91 -6.62 -7.92
CA ALA A 100 -3.84 -6.23 -6.86
C ALA A 100 -4.60 -4.91 -7.16
N GLY A 101 -4.18 -4.16 -8.19
CA GLY A 101 -4.71 -2.83 -8.51
C GLY A 101 -4.43 -1.79 -7.42
N LEU A 102 -3.29 -1.90 -6.73
CA LEU A 102 -2.84 -0.96 -5.68
C LEU A 102 -1.81 0.06 -6.20
N ALA A 103 -1.10 -0.28 -7.29
CA ALA A 103 -0.07 0.56 -7.89
C ALA A 103 -0.49 2.02 -8.19
N PRO A 104 -1.73 2.35 -8.63
CA PRO A 104 -2.11 3.73 -8.91
C PRO A 104 -2.01 4.69 -7.71
N ALA A 105 -2.10 4.16 -6.48
CA ALA A 105 -2.00 4.94 -5.25
C ALA A 105 -0.59 4.90 -4.61
N VAL A 106 0.37 4.22 -5.23
CA VAL A 106 1.74 4.04 -4.72
C VAL A 106 2.75 4.38 -5.82
N PRO A 107 3.42 5.55 -5.77
CA PRO A 107 4.48 5.89 -6.72
C PRO A 107 5.58 4.82 -6.70
N ILE A 108 6.10 4.45 -7.88
CA ILE A 108 7.04 3.32 -8.02
C ILE A 108 8.35 3.55 -7.24
N GLU A 109 8.80 4.79 -7.17
CA GLU A 109 9.95 5.24 -6.40
C GLU A 109 9.74 5.15 -4.87
N ASN A 110 8.50 4.96 -4.42
CA ASN A 110 8.15 4.74 -3.01
C ASN A 110 8.03 3.25 -2.66
N ILE A 111 8.40 2.32 -3.55
CA ILE A 111 8.39 0.89 -3.30
C ILE A 111 9.82 0.42 -2.97
N TYR A 112 10.01 -0.12 -1.78
CA TYR A 112 11.31 -0.54 -1.27
C TYR A 112 11.35 -2.02 -0.93
N SER A 113 12.37 -2.72 -1.44
CA SER A 113 12.63 -4.13 -1.17
C SER A 113 13.71 -4.31 -0.11
N ALA A 114 13.37 -5.03 0.96
CA ALA A 114 14.30 -5.47 2.01
C ALA A 114 15.09 -6.73 1.63
N SER A 115 14.76 -7.40 0.52
CA SER A 115 15.31 -8.71 0.10
C SER A 115 16.84 -8.82 0.11
N LYS A 116 17.57 -7.71 -0.10
CA LYS A 116 19.04 -7.66 -0.10
C LYS A 116 19.65 -6.90 1.08
N ALA A 117 18.94 -5.93 1.65
CA ALA A 117 19.52 -4.94 2.57
C ALA A 117 19.03 -5.08 4.03
N GLY A 118 18.04 -5.94 4.30
CA GLY A 118 17.33 -5.93 5.58
C GLY A 118 16.31 -4.79 5.67
N ARG A 119 15.46 -4.81 6.71
CA ARG A 119 14.38 -3.82 6.84
C ARG A 119 14.86 -2.53 7.50
N GLU A 120 15.79 -2.65 8.43
CA GLU A 120 16.49 -1.58 9.15
C GLU A 120 17.13 -0.60 8.16
N ALA A 121 18.02 -1.10 7.29
CA ALA A 121 18.72 -0.26 6.32
C ALA A 121 17.80 0.35 5.25
N VAL A 122 16.63 -0.26 5.01
CA VAL A 122 15.61 0.30 4.11
C VAL A 122 14.79 1.37 4.81
N LEU A 123 14.42 1.18 6.07
CA LEU A 123 13.74 2.17 6.90
C LEU A 123 14.59 3.44 7.05
N ASP A 124 15.90 3.28 7.29
CA ASP A 124 16.87 4.40 7.27
C ASP A 124 16.87 5.15 5.93
N ARG A 125 16.86 4.44 4.80
CA ARG A 125 16.81 5.08 3.46
C ARG A 125 15.50 5.85 3.23
N ILE A 126 14.37 5.31 3.70
CA ILE A 126 13.07 5.99 3.66
C ILE A 126 13.15 7.28 4.50
N GLN A 127 13.60 7.19 5.75
CA GLN A 127 13.72 8.35 6.63
C GLN A 127 14.73 9.40 6.14
N ASN A 128 15.81 8.99 5.48
CA ASN A 128 16.79 9.90 4.88
C ASN A 128 16.25 10.60 3.62
N ARG A 129 15.39 9.94 2.84
CA ARG A 129 14.75 10.55 1.65
C ARG A 129 13.62 11.50 2.02
N PHE A 130 12.73 11.09 2.92
CA PHE A 130 11.54 11.86 3.28
C PHE A 130 11.81 12.90 4.38
N GLY A 131 12.79 12.62 5.27
CA GLY A 131 13.21 13.49 6.35
C GLY A 131 12.94 12.88 7.72
N LYS A 132 13.96 12.81 8.58
CA LYS A 132 13.85 12.20 9.93
C LYS A 132 12.89 12.92 10.89
N LYS A 133 12.44 14.13 10.55
CA LYS A 133 11.50 14.94 11.33
C LYS A 133 10.03 14.77 10.93
N CYS A 134 9.75 14.05 9.84
CA CYS A 134 8.39 13.75 9.42
C CYS A 134 7.71 12.79 10.41
N SER A 135 6.39 12.83 10.48
CA SER A 135 5.62 11.90 11.32
C SER A 135 5.45 10.59 10.56
N TYR A 136 5.92 9.48 11.13
CA TYR A 136 5.84 8.15 10.52
C TYR A 136 4.75 7.31 11.19
N VAL A 137 4.01 6.53 10.40
CA VAL A 137 3.10 5.47 10.90
C VAL A 137 3.32 4.21 10.07
N VAL A 138 3.49 3.06 10.73
CA VAL A 138 3.70 1.74 10.11
C VAL A 138 2.43 0.90 10.13
N ILE A 139 2.00 0.37 8.97
CA ILE A 139 0.75 -0.38 8.82
C ILE A 139 1.04 -1.83 8.42
N THR A 140 1.01 -2.75 9.39
CA THR A 140 1.61 -4.07 9.15
C THR A 140 0.93 -5.23 9.86
N SER A 141 0.83 -6.36 9.16
CA SER A 141 0.54 -7.68 9.74
C SER A 141 1.81 -8.48 10.08
N SER A 142 3.00 -7.94 9.79
CA SER A 142 4.29 -8.60 10.05
C SER A 142 4.79 -8.29 11.46
N ALA A 143 4.97 -9.33 12.28
CA ALA A 143 5.56 -9.20 13.62
C ALA A 143 6.98 -8.61 13.56
N GLU A 144 7.78 -8.99 12.58
CA GLU A 144 9.13 -8.46 12.36
C GLU A 144 9.11 -6.94 12.11
N THR A 145 8.22 -6.49 11.23
CA THR A 145 8.05 -5.06 10.91
C THR A 145 7.47 -4.28 12.08
N ASN A 146 6.56 -4.88 12.85
CA ASN A 146 5.96 -4.30 14.07
C ASN A 146 7.03 -4.08 15.15
N ASN A 147 7.88 -5.09 15.39
CA ASN A 147 8.97 -5.03 16.36
C ASN A 147 10.04 -3.99 15.98
N LEU A 148 10.43 -3.94 14.69
CA LEU A 148 11.34 -2.93 14.17
C LEU A 148 10.78 -1.51 14.37
N ALA A 149 9.53 -1.27 13.98
CA ALA A 149 8.89 0.03 14.15
C ALA A 149 8.84 0.47 15.61
N ARG A 150 8.51 -0.43 16.54
CA ARG A 150 8.54 -0.14 18.00
C ARG A 150 9.95 0.18 18.51
N LYS A 151 10.97 -0.54 18.05
CA LYS A 151 12.38 -0.28 18.40
C LYS A 151 12.80 1.14 17.97
N GLU A 152 12.39 1.57 16.78
CA GLU A 152 12.65 2.92 16.27
C GLU A 152 11.63 3.97 16.77
N SER A 153 10.81 3.64 17.78
CA SER A 153 9.76 4.51 18.35
C SER A 153 8.72 5.05 17.35
N ILE A 154 8.51 4.34 16.24
CA ILE A 154 7.52 4.67 15.21
C ILE A 154 6.15 4.08 15.60
N PRO A 155 5.07 4.88 15.63
CA PRO A 155 3.70 4.39 15.80
C PRO A 155 3.32 3.27 14.83
N VAL A 156 2.66 2.23 15.34
CA VAL A 156 2.25 1.06 14.56
C VAL A 156 0.73 0.89 14.58
N TRP A 157 0.15 0.79 13.39
CA TRP A 157 -1.20 0.29 13.15
C TRP A 157 -1.13 -1.21 12.78
N PRO A 158 -1.41 -2.14 13.70
CA PRO A 158 -1.41 -3.56 13.38
C PRO A 158 -2.58 -3.92 12.46
N ILE A 159 -2.35 -4.80 11.50
CA ILE A 159 -3.40 -5.41 10.67
C ILE A 159 -3.50 -6.89 11.04
N VAL A 160 -4.59 -7.27 11.70
CA VAL A 160 -4.89 -8.67 12.07
C VAL A 160 -6.08 -9.16 11.25
N THR A 161 -7.10 -8.32 11.17
CA THR A 161 -8.40 -8.58 10.54
C THR A 161 -8.66 -7.61 9.38
N THR A 162 -9.76 -7.82 8.65
CA THR A 162 -10.20 -6.86 7.62
C THR A 162 -10.73 -5.56 8.23
N ASP A 163 -11.35 -5.64 9.42
CA ASP A 163 -11.92 -4.51 10.16
C ASP A 163 -10.85 -3.47 10.58
N ASP A 164 -9.60 -3.88 10.75
CA ASP A 164 -8.50 -2.97 11.06
C ASP A 164 -8.21 -1.98 9.93
N PHE A 165 -8.60 -2.29 8.68
CA PHE A 165 -8.59 -1.33 7.57
C PHE A 165 -9.76 -0.34 7.62
N GLU A 166 -10.96 -0.74 8.07
CA GLU A 166 -12.08 0.21 8.21
C GLU A 166 -11.79 1.23 9.32
N LYS A 167 -11.21 0.76 10.43
CA LYS A 167 -10.71 1.63 11.50
C LYS A 167 -9.60 2.56 10.99
N LEU A 168 -8.66 2.05 10.18
CA LEU A 168 -7.59 2.86 9.59
C LEU A 168 -8.16 3.93 8.64
N TYR A 169 -9.06 3.54 7.74
CA TYR A 169 -9.72 4.45 6.79
C TYR A 169 -10.51 5.54 7.53
N THR A 170 -11.23 5.17 8.59
CA THR A 170 -11.95 6.10 9.46
C THR A 170 -10.98 7.07 10.16
N ALA A 171 -9.86 6.57 10.68
CA ALA A 171 -8.84 7.40 11.30
C ALA A 171 -8.16 8.34 10.30
N GLN A 172 -7.81 7.86 9.11
CA GLN A 172 -7.26 8.66 8.02
C GLN A 172 -8.23 9.76 7.57
N SER A 173 -9.51 9.42 7.39
CA SER A 173 -10.52 10.37 6.89
C SER A 173 -10.83 11.49 7.87
N ASN A 174 -10.79 11.22 9.18
CA ASN A 174 -11.30 12.12 10.21
C ASN A 174 -10.23 12.75 11.12
N TYR A 175 -9.04 12.13 11.27
CA TYR A 175 -8.09 12.50 12.33
C TYR A 175 -6.61 12.57 11.89
N LEU A 176 -6.14 11.63 11.03
CA LEU A 176 -4.71 11.52 10.67
C LEU A 176 -4.34 12.36 9.44
N LEU A 177 -5.29 12.59 8.54
CA LEU A 177 -5.17 13.53 7.43
C LEU A 177 -6.02 14.77 7.79
N GLY A 178 -5.67 15.96 7.27
CA GLY A 178 -6.44 17.18 7.53
C GLY A 178 -7.91 17.06 7.10
N SER A 179 -8.76 18.03 7.47
CA SER A 179 -10.10 18.12 6.88
C SER A 179 -10.02 18.32 5.35
N LEU A 180 -11.03 17.84 4.62
CA LEU A 180 -11.28 18.34 3.24
C LEU A 180 -11.80 19.78 3.31
#